data_AF-A0A373CDN6-F1
#
_entry.id   AF-A0A373CDN6-F1
#
_cell.length_a   1.000
_cell.length_b   1.000
_cell.length_c   1.000
_cell.angle_alpha   90.00
_cell.angle_beta   90.00
_cell.angle_gamma   90.00
#
_symmetry.space_group_name_H-M   'P 1'
#
loop_
_entity.id
_entity.type
_entity.pdbx_description
1 polymer ?
#
loop_
_entity_poly.entity_id
_entity_poly.type
_entity_poly.pdbx_seq_one_letter_code
_entity_poly.pdbx_strand_id
1 'polypeptide(L)'
;MNDFKVKVELEVNVTQEDIDDIVTTALEGGINYWCRKAEVVGDYLGEYASEQISRGGTLKLHDSEENEVYELTRDKLLDGIKKYCEDVNRPYDIMYSGMNSVGCSSGEFGLDCSMVDATVADMIIQYAVMGEIVYG
;
A
#
# COMPACT_ATOMS: atom_id res chain seq x y z
N MET A 1 -34.90 3.04 18.44
CA MET A 1 -34.78 3.04 16.97
C MET A 1 -34.07 1.76 16.58
N ASN A 2 -34.45 1.16 15.46
CA ASN A 2 -33.76 -0.02 14.94
C ASN A 2 -32.78 0.44 13.87
N ASP A 3 -31.53 0.01 14.00
CA ASP A 3 -30.50 0.27 13.00
C ASP A 3 -30.38 -0.94 12.07
N PHE A 4 -30.22 -0.68 10.77
CA PHE A 4 -30.03 -1.69 9.74
C PHE A 4 -28.71 -1.42 9.03
N LYS A 5 -27.95 -2.49 8.76
CA LYS A 5 -26.66 -2.40 8.07
C LYS A 5 -26.81 -2.88 6.62
N VAL A 6 -26.19 -2.15 5.70
CA VAL A 6 -26.07 -2.51 4.28
C VAL A 6 -24.59 -2.53 3.94
N LYS A 7 -24.15 -3.51 3.15
CA LYS A 7 -22.79 -3.57 2.60
C LYS A 7 -22.78 -2.97 1.21
N VAL A 8 -21.74 -2.21 0.91
CA VAL A 8 -21.47 -1.63 -0.41
C VAL A 8 -20.06 -2.02 -0.83
N GLU A 9 -19.84 -2.14 -2.13
CA GLU A 9 -18.53 -2.37 -2.74
C GLU A 9 -18.11 -1.11 -3.49
N LEU A 10 -16.81 -0.83 -3.49
CA LEU A 10 -16.23 0.39 -4.03
C LEU A 10 -14.93 0.06 -4.77
N GLU A 11 -14.73 0.69 -5.92
CA GLU A 11 -13.50 0.58 -6.72
C GLU A 11 -12.63 1.81 -6.48
N VAL A 12 -11.34 1.59 -6.20
CA VAL A 12 -10.34 2.64 -5.99
C VAL A 12 -9.35 2.61 -7.14
N ASN A 13 -9.17 3.75 -7.79
CA ASN A 13 -8.15 3.92 -8.81
C ASN A 13 -6.78 4.05 -8.13
N VAL A 14 -5.85 3.17 -8.51
CA VAL A 14 -4.46 3.19 -8.04
C VAL A 14 -3.55 3.43 -9.23
N THR A 15 -2.82 4.53 -9.20
CA THR A 15 -1.90 4.92 -10.28
C THR A 15 -0.52 4.27 -10.08
N GLN A 16 0.33 4.39 -11.10
CA GLN A 16 1.74 4.01 -10.99
C GLN A 16 2.48 4.88 -9.97
N GLU A 17 2.17 6.18 -9.91
CA GLU A 17 2.73 7.12 -8.94
C GLU A 17 2.32 6.73 -7.53
N ASP A 18 1.05 6.35 -7.31
CA ASP A 18 0.58 5.92 -5.99
C ASP A 18 1.37 4.70 -5.48
N ILE A 19 1.64 3.74 -6.36
CA ILE A 19 2.45 2.57 -6.04
C ILE A 19 3.89 2.98 -5.70
N ASP A 20 4.50 3.83 -6.51
CA ASP A 20 5.89 4.26 -6.32
C ASP A 20 6.03 5.06 -5.01
N ASP A 21 5.06 5.92 -4.68
CA ASP A 21 5.01 6.71 -3.44
C ASP A 21 4.87 5.82 -2.21
N ILE A 22 3.91 4.89 -2.21
CA ILE A 22 3.69 3.96 -1.08
C ILE A 22 4.96 3.14 -0.82
N VAL A 23 5.57 2.59 -1.88
CA VAL A 23 6.78 1.77 -1.74
C VAL A 23 7.96 2.64 -1.33
N THR A 24 8.09 3.87 -1.82
CA THR A 24 9.14 4.80 -1.39
C THR A 24 9.02 5.10 0.10
N THR A 25 7.84 5.52 0.59
CA THR A 25 7.61 5.78 2.02
C THR A 25 7.91 4.56 2.90
N ALA A 26 7.56 3.36 2.44
CA ALA A 26 7.91 2.13 3.14
C ALA A 26 9.44 1.95 3.23
N LEU A 27 10.14 2.02 2.10
CA LEU A 27 11.58 1.77 2.04
C LEU A 27 12.44 2.83 2.74
N GLU A 28 11.97 4.08 2.78
CA GLU A 28 12.68 5.23 3.39
C GLU A 28 12.39 5.44 4.88
N GLY A 29 11.53 4.63 5.49
CA GLY A 29 11.30 4.72 6.94
C GLY A 29 10.23 3.79 7.49
N GLY A 30 9.21 3.48 6.70
CA GLY A 30 8.05 2.69 7.17
C GLY A 30 8.42 1.31 7.68
N ILE A 31 9.23 0.56 6.93
CA ILE A 31 9.49 -0.86 7.24
C ILE A 31 10.89 -1.12 7.79
N ASN A 32 11.75 -0.12 7.92
CA ASN A 32 13.18 -0.36 8.22
C ASN A 32 13.43 -0.98 9.61
N TYR A 33 12.44 -0.97 10.49
CA TYR A 33 12.55 -1.54 11.84
C TYR A 33 12.41 -3.07 11.86
N TRP A 34 11.71 -3.67 10.88
CA TRP A 34 11.58 -5.13 10.73
C TRP A 34 12.13 -5.67 9.40
N CYS A 35 12.26 -4.83 8.37
CA CYS A 35 12.86 -5.18 7.09
C CYS A 35 14.28 -4.63 6.99
N ARG A 36 15.28 -5.48 7.20
CA ARG A 36 16.70 -5.11 7.18
C ARG A 36 17.25 -4.80 5.79
N LYS A 37 16.59 -5.28 4.74
CA LYS A 37 17.02 -5.08 3.34
C LYS A 37 15.86 -5.29 2.38
N ALA A 38 15.69 -4.36 1.44
CA ALA A 38 14.92 -4.61 0.23
C ALA A 38 15.87 -4.91 -0.95
N GLU A 39 15.60 -5.98 -1.67
CA GLU A 39 16.41 -6.45 -2.79
C GLU A 39 15.57 -6.51 -4.07
N VAL A 40 16.04 -5.83 -5.12
CA VAL A 40 15.45 -5.93 -6.44
C VAL A 40 15.71 -7.31 -7.04
N VAL A 41 14.65 -7.98 -7.50
CA VAL A 41 14.75 -9.24 -8.23
C VAL A 41 14.91 -8.96 -9.71
N GLY A 42 16.04 -9.41 -10.28
CA GLY A 42 16.35 -9.23 -11.70
C GLY A 42 16.91 -7.84 -12.01
N ASP A 43 16.59 -7.33 -13.19
CA ASP A 43 17.00 -6.00 -13.62
C ASP A 43 16.19 -4.91 -12.91
N TYR A 44 16.83 -3.76 -12.69
CA TYR A 44 16.12 -2.55 -12.28
C TYR A 44 15.22 -2.10 -13.43
N LEU A 45 13.93 -1.99 -13.14
CA LEU A 45 12.94 -1.51 -14.11
C LEU A 45 12.78 0.02 -14.06
N GLY A 46 13.26 0.65 -13.01
CA GLY A 46 13.25 2.10 -12.80
C GLY A 46 14.59 2.64 -12.29
N GLU A 47 14.62 3.92 -11.91
CA GLU A 47 15.79 4.56 -11.31
C GLU A 47 16.01 4.09 -9.85
N TYR A 48 14.91 3.86 -9.13
CA TYR A 48 14.91 3.48 -7.72
C TYR A 48 14.33 2.09 -7.50
N ALA A 49 14.62 1.47 -6.35
CA ALA A 49 14.03 0.17 -5.99
C ALA A 49 12.50 0.28 -5.77
N SER A 50 12.00 1.42 -5.31
CA SER A 50 10.56 1.67 -5.12
C SER A 50 9.77 1.59 -6.42
N GLU A 51 10.38 2.02 -7.51
CA GLU A 51 9.83 2.00 -8.87
C GLU A 51 9.61 0.59 -9.44
N GLN A 52 10.19 -0.43 -8.81
CA GLN A 52 10.19 -1.81 -9.31
C GLN A 52 8.77 -2.38 -9.39
N ILE A 53 7.91 -2.08 -8.39
CA ILE A 53 6.60 -2.71 -8.25
C ILE A 53 5.60 -2.17 -9.28
N SER A 54 5.54 -0.85 -9.47
CA SER A 54 4.64 -0.25 -10.45
C SER A 54 4.99 -0.65 -11.87
N ARG A 55 6.25 -1.02 -12.13
CA ARG A 55 6.74 -1.47 -13.45
C ARG A 55 6.64 -2.98 -13.65
N GLY A 56 6.10 -3.71 -12.68
CA GLY A 56 5.77 -5.13 -12.79
C GLY A 56 6.91 -6.07 -12.37
N GLY A 57 7.93 -5.52 -11.69
CA GLY A 57 8.99 -6.29 -11.09
C GLY A 57 8.63 -6.80 -9.69
N THR A 58 9.65 -7.24 -8.96
CA THR A 58 9.50 -7.84 -7.62
C THR A 58 10.59 -7.34 -6.70
N LEU A 59 10.24 -7.12 -5.44
CA LEU A 59 11.18 -6.87 -4.36
C LEU A 59 11.18 -8.07 -3.39
N LYS A 60 12.36 -8.45 -2.93
CA LYS A 60 12.55 -9.34 -1.76
C LYS A 60 12.81 -8.50 -0.53
N LEU A 61 11.92 -8.57 0.45
CA LEU A 61 12.02 -7.92 1.74
C LEU A 61 12.58 -8.92 2.75
N HIS A 62 13.77 -8.64 3.27
CA HIS A 62 14.46 -9.52 4.20
C HIS A 62 14.07 -9.14 5.62
N ASP A 63 13.44 -10.07 6.32
CA ASP A 63 13.08 -9.93 7.72
C ASP A 63 14.33 -9.83 8.61
N SER A 64 14.26 -9.01 9.65
CA SER A 64 15.36 -8.80 10.60
C SER A 64 15.37 -9.77 11.78
N GLU A 65 14.23 -10.37 12.13
CA GLU A 65 14.06 -11.21 13.33
C GLU A 65 14.12 -12.70 13.00
N GLU A 66 13.31 -13.15 12.05
CA GLU A 66 13.09 -14.58 11.75
C GLU A 66 13.89 -15.07 10.54
N ASN A 67 14.68 -14.17 9.91
CA ASN A 67 15.46 -14.45 8.70
C ASN A 67 14.61 -14.98 7.52
N GLU A 68 13.30 -14.72 7.58
CA GLU A 68 12.35 -14.93 6.49
C GLU A 68 12.58 -13.92 5.35
N VAL A 69 12.16 -14.31 4.14
CA VAL A 69 12.25 -13.44 2.97
C VAL A 69 10.90 -13.38 2.29
N TYR A 70 10.31 -12.20 2.30
CA TYR A 70 9.02 -11.96 1.69
C TYR A 70 9.16 -11.42 0.27
N GLU A 71 8.34 -11.91 -0.65
CA GLU A 71 8.26 -11.37 -2.02
C GLU A 71 7.10 -10.38 -2.13
N LEU A 72 7.41 -9.14 -2.49
CA LEU A 72 6.44 -8.10 -2.82
C LEU A 72 6.31 -7.98 -4.34
N THR A 73 5.09 -8.13 -4.84
CA THR A 73 4.71 -7.95 -6.25
C THR A 73 3.59 -6.92 -6.35
N ARG A 74 3.28 -6.45 -7.57
CA ARG A 74 2.17 -5.50 -7.78
C ARG A 74 0.84 -6.03 -7.24
N ASP A 75 0.49 -7.28 -7.55
CA ASP A 75 -0.78 -7.88 -7.12
C ASP A 75 -0.88 -7.97 -5.59
N LYS A 76 0.23 -8.31 -4.91
CA LYS A 76 0.30 -8.32 -3.45
C LYS A 76 0.15 -6.92 -2.86
N LEU A 77 0.80 -5.92 -3.45
CA LEU A 77 0.68 -4.54 -2.99
C LEU A 77 -0.77 -4.05 -3.12
N LEU A 78 -1.43 -4.33 -4.26
CA LEU A 78 -2.84 -3.98 -4.46
C LEU A 78 -3.75 -4.69 -3.44
N ASP A 79 -3.48 -5.96 -3.11
CA ASP A 79 -4.19 -6.66 -2.02
C ASP A 79 -3.92 -6.04 -0.64
N GLY A 80 -2.69 -5.57 -0.39
CA GLY A 80 -2.32 -4.84 0.82
C GLY A 80 -3.05 -3.50 0.96
N ILE A 81 -3.13 -2.72 -0.12
CA ILE A 81 -3.91 -1.46 -0.18
C ILE A 81 -5.38 -1.76 0.10
N LYS A 82 -5.95 -2.79 -0.54
CA LYS A 82 -7.33 -3.21 -0.30
C LYS A 82 -7.56 -3.55 1.18
N LYS A 83 -6.72 -4.39 1.77
CA LYS A 83 -6.82 -4.75 3.20
C LYS A 83 -6.72 -3.55 4.11
N TYR A 84 -5.82 -2.60 3.82
CA TYR A 84 -5.75 -1.35 4.56
C TYR A 84 -7.06 -0.56 4.47
N CYS A 85 -7.62 -0.38 3.27
CA CYS A 85 -8.91 0.32 3.07
C CYS A 85 -10.10 -0.40 3.72
N GLU A 86 -10.03 -1.73 3.87
CA GLU A 86 -11.05 -2.55 4.55
C GLU A 86 -10.88 -2.61 6.07
N ASP A 87 -9.69 -2.32 6.60
CA ASP A 87 -9.43 -2.37 8.04
C ASP A 87 -10.14 -1.21 8.77
N VAL A 88 -11.07 -1.58 9.64
CA VAL A 88 -11.84 -0.66 10.48
C VAL A 88 -11.03 -0.06 11.64
N ASN A 89 -9.86 -0.63 11.93
CA ASN A 89 -8.95 -0.16 12.97
C ASN A 89 -7.79 0.68 12.41
N ARG A 90 -7.76 0.92 11.09
CA ARG A 90 -6.76 1.79 10.47
C ARG A 90 -6.74 3.18 11.13
N PRO A 91 -5.58 3.83 11.25
CA PRO A 91 -5.46 5.08 11.99
C PRO A 91 -6.26 6.22 11.34
N TYR A 92 -6.34 6.27 10.01
CA TYR A 92 -7.13 7.24 9.26
C TYR A 92 -7.33 6.77 7.81
N ASP A 93 -8.18 7.45 7.05
CA ASP A 93 -8.45 7.12 5.65
C ASP A 93 -7.43 7.78 4.70
N ILE A 94 -7.12 7.08 3.62
CA ILE A 94 -6.26 7.56 2.52
C ILE A 94 -7.02 7.66 1.21
N MET A 95 -8.32 7.31 1.16
CA MET A 95 -9.13 7.45 -0.03
C MET A 95 -9.70 8.86 -0.17
N TYR A 96 -9.75 9.37 -1.40
CA TYR A 96 -10.49 10.58 -1.74
C TYR A 96 -11.56 10.30 -2.81
N SER A 97 -12.65 11.08 -2.79
CA SER A 97 -13.61 11.11 -3.90
C SER A 97 -13.09 12.04 -4.97
N GLY A 98 -12.96 11.54 -6.19
CA GLY A 98 -12.74 12.37 -7.38
C GLY A 98 -13.82 13.43 -7.51
N MET A 99 -13.43 14.61 -7.99
CA MET A 99 -14.33 15.73 -8.26
C MET A 99 -14.26 16.10 -9.74
N ASN A 100 -15.41 16.38 -10.34
CA ASN A 100 -15.48 16.94 -11.68
C ASN A 100 -15.11 18.44 -11.68
N SER A 101 -15.09 19.05 -12.86
CA SER A 101 -14.67 20.45 -13.06
C SER A 101 -15.52 21.50 -12.33
N VAL A 102 -16.67 21.12 -11.77
CA VAL A 102 -17.55 22.00 -10.98
C VAL A 102 -17.61 21.63 -9.50
N GLY A 103 -16.72 20.74 -9.04
CA GLY A 103 -16.58 20.35 -7.63
C GLY A 103 -17.62 19.33 -7.14
N CYS A 104 -18.36 18.68 -8.03
CA CYS A 104 -19.24 17.56 -7.65
C CYS A 104 -18.48 16.24 -7.75
N SER A 105 -18.88 15.23 -6.96
CA SER A 105 -18.28 13.89 -7.05
C SER A 105 -18.36 13.35 -8.48
N SER A 106 -17.26 12.80 -8.99
CA SER A 106 -17.23 12.08 -10.25
C SER A 106 -17.75 10.64 -10.12
N GLY A 107 -17.97 10.16 -8.89
CA GLY A 107 -18.24 8.75 -8.61
C GLY A 107 -17.00 7.87 -8.62
N GLU A 108 -15.82 8.44 -8.85
CA GLU A 108 -14.53 7.75 -8.82
C GLU A 108 -13.84 7.99 -7.48
N PHE A 109 -13.03 7.03 -7.05
CA PHE A 109 -12.21 7.13 -5.85
C PHE A 109 -10.75 6.92 -6.22
N GLY A 110 -9.86 7.56 -5.49
CA GLY A 110 -8.41 7.40 -5.64
C GLY A 110 -7.71 7.42 -4.29
N LEU A 111 -6.38 7.28 -4.32
CA LEU A 111 -5.54 7.35 -3.12
C LEU A 111 -4.91 8.74 -2.98
N ASP A 112 -4.99 9.31 -1.79
CA ASP A 112 -4.24 10.50 -1.42
C ASP A 112 -2.93 10.07 -0.75
N CYS A 113 -1.89 9.89 -1.56
CA CYS A 113 -0.57 9.48 -1.07
C CYS A 113 0.08 10.50 -0.14
N SER A 114 -0.40 11.76 -0.09
CA SER A 114 0.07 12.73 0.92
C SER A 114 -0.35 12.35 2.35
N MET A 115 -1.35 11.48 2.47
CA MET A 115 -1.79 10.86 3.72
C MET A 115 -1.07 9.53 4.00
N VAL A 116 -0.27 8.98 3.07
CA VAL A 116 0.48 7.76 3.32
C VAL A 116 1.78 8.10 4.05
N ASP A 117 1.72 8.11 5.38
CA ASP A 117 2.92 8.23 6.21
C ASP A 117 3.63 6.86 6.39
N ALA A 118 4.73 6.87 7.14
CA ALA A 118 5.51 5.67 7.46
C ALA A 118 4.66 4.54 8.10
N THR A 119 3.69 4.89 8.96
CA THR A 119 2.80 3.93 9.63
C THR A 119 1.84 3.30 8.62
N VAL A 120 1.25 4.11 7.75
CA VAL A 120 0.33 3.62 6.73
C VAL A 120 1.04 2.75 5.71
N ALA A 121 2.21 3.20 5.23
CA ALA A 121 3.03 2.44 4.31
C ALA A 121 3.45 1.09 4.92
N ASP A 122 3.85 1.07 6.19
CA ASP A 122 4.17 -0.16 6.91
C ASP A 122 2.99 -1.14 6.93
N MET A 123 1.81 -0.68 7.37
CA MET A 123 0.60 -1.51 7.40
C MET A 123 0.27 -2.10 6.03
N ILE A 124 0.34 -1.29 4.96
CA ILE A 124 0.08 -1.76 3.60
C ILE A 124 1.08 -2.86 3.20
N ILE A 125 2.38 -2.68 3.47
CA ILE A 125 3.40 -3.68 3.15
C ILE A 125 3.21 -4.97 3.96
N GLN A 126 2.92 -4.88 5.26
CA GLN A 126 2.64 -6.05 6.08
C GLN A 126 1.41 -6.82 5.59
N TYR A 127 0.31 -6.12 5.29
CA TYR A 127 -0.86 -6.76 4.66
C TYR A 127 -0.56 -7.41 3.32
N ALA A 128 0.30 -6.78 2.51
CA ALA A 128 0.68 -7.28 1.20
C ALA A 128 1.50 -8.58 1.29
N VAL A 129 2.42 -8.67 2.25
CA VAL A 129 3.40 -9.76 2.27
C VAL A 129 3.18 -10.81 3.36
N MET A 130 2.50 -10.44 4.45
CA MET A 130 2.17 -11.31 5.58
C MET A 130 0.66 -11.60 5.66
N GLY A 131 -0.17 -10.73 5.10
CA GLY A 131 -1.62 -10.87 5.12
C GLY A 131 -2.30 -10.30 6.36
N GLU A 132 -1.53 -9.94 7.38
CA GLU A 132 -1.94 -9.34 8.65
C GLU A 132 -0.82 -8.44 9.20
N ILE A 133 -1.12 -7.69 10.26
CA ILE A 133 -0.12 -6.89 10.98
C ILE A 133 0.59 -7.79 12.00
N VAL A 134 1.90 -7.96 11.83
CA VAL A 134 2.78 -8.77 12.68
C VAL A 134 3.66 -7.87 13.55
N TYR A 135 4.14 -6.77 12.99
CA TYR A 135 5.04 -5.79 13.60
C TYR A 135 4.29 -4.48 13.89
N GLY A 136 4.56 -3.82 15.02
CA GLY A 136 3.93 -2.55 15.40
C GLY A 136 4.42 -1.96 16.72
#